data_AF-A0A6J1MTV4-F1
#
_entry.id   AF-A0A6J1MTV4-F1
#
_cell.length_a   1.000
_cell.length_b   1.000
_cell.length_c   1.000
_cell.angle_alpha   90.00
_cell.angle_beta   90.00
_cell.angle_gamma   90.00
#
_symmetry.space_group_name_H-M   'P 1'
#
loop_
_entity.id
_entity.type
_entity.pdbx_description
1 polymer ?
#
loop_
_entity_poly.entity_id
_entity_poly.type
_entity_poly.pdbx_seq_one_letter_code
_entity_poly.pdbx_strand_id
1 'polypeptide(L)'
;MRLCHLVVIAVLLVIVCANKTDHCPNVKTSLDSIRKRRHLTFPDGSNFVMTISLVKAFMTHAPAGWNIALEIDVLFPLPDAKFTNTYFRRKLHHKQKREFWERLQNAIDYHNLNGRACIMRSICEARNYLAPPGKSLVHDLLRAIFTAPIHEEEFTEEVADMYSEILDPDVCDQVIDCPFSLLHFVLTLDKMKY
;
A
#
# COMPACT_ATOMS: atom_id res chain seq x y z
N MET A 1 -25.55 62.59 -35.64
CA MET A 1 -24.08 62.42 -35.45
C MET A 1 -23.65 62.10 -34.02
N ARG A 2 -24.32 62.56 -32.95
CA ARG A 2 -23.86 62.34 -31.56
C ARG A 2 -23.99 60.89 -31.03
N LEU A 3 -25.00 60.15 -31.48
CA LEU A 3 -25.23 58.76 -31.06
C LEU A 3 -24.18 57.78 -31.61
N CYS A 4 -23.70 58.04 -32.84
CA CYS A 4 -22.70 57.19 -33.49
C CYS A 4 -21.33 57.29 -32.80
N HIS A 5 -20.94 58.48 -32.34
CA HIS A 5 -19.73 58.66 -31.55
C HIS A 5 -19.77 57.95 -30.19
N LEU A 6 -20.92 57.95 -29.51
CA LEU A 6 -21.09 57.23 -28.24
C LEU A 6 -20.98 55.70 -28.43
N VAL A 7 -21.54 55.17 -29.51
CA VAL A 7 -21.44 53.74 -29.84
C VAL A 7 -20.00 53.36 -30.19
N VAL A 8 -19.28 54.19 -30.95
CA VAL A 8 -17.87 53.94 -31.30
C VAL A 8 -16.96 54.00 -30.06
N ILE A 9 -17.19 54.95 -29.14
CA ILE A 9 -16.43 55.04 -27.88
C ILE A 9 -16.74 53.84 -26.97
N ALA A 10 -17.99 53.40 -26.88
CA ALA A 10 -18.37 52.22 -26.12
C ALA A 10 -17.73 50.94 -26.69
N VAL A 11 -17.72 50.79 -28.02
CA VAL A 11 -17.07 49.64 -28.69
C VAL A 11 -15.55 49.67 -28.48
N LEU A 12 -14.90 50.84 -28.54
CA LEU A 12 -13.47 50.98 -28.26
C LEU A 12 -13.13 50.65 -26.78
N LEU A 13 -13.96 51.07 -25.83
CA LEU A 13 -13.80 50.73 -24.41
C LEU A 13 -13.93 49.22 -24.16
N VAL A 14 -14.86 48.53 -24.84
CA VAL A 14 -15.03 47.08 -24.73
C VAL A 14 -13.82 46.32 -25.29
N ILE A 15 -13.22 46.78 -26.39
CA ILE A 15 -12.04 46.16 -27.00
C ILE A 15 -10.80 46.31 -26.08
N VAL A 16 -10.64 47.45 -25.39
CA VAL A 16 -9.53 47.66 -24.44
C VAL A 16 -9.67 46.76 -23.20
N CYS A 17 -10.89 46.53 -22.71
CA CYS A 17 -11.13 45.66 -21.55
C CYS A 17 -11.01 44.17 -21.87
N ALA A 18 -11.28 43.75 -23.12
CA ALA A 18 -11.15 42.36 -23.54
C ALA A 18 -9.71 41.87 -23.70
N ASN A 19 -8.73 42.79 -23.68
CA ASN A 19 -7.31 42.46 -23.89
C ASN A 19 -6.52 42.22 -22.58
N LYS A 20 -7.22 41.99 -21.46
CA LYS A 20 -6.62 41.31 -20.30
C LYS A 20 -6.45 39.84 -20.66
N THR A 21 -5.37 39.55 -21.36
CA THR A 21 -4.79 38.22 -21.33
C THR A 21 -4.46 37.93 -19.86
N ASP A 22 -5.21 37.02 -19.24
CA ASP A 22 -4.88 36.43 -17.94
C ASP A 22 -3.64 35.54 -18.08
N HIS A 23 -2.54 36.10 -18.56
CA HIS A 23 -1.26 35.45 -18.49
C HIS A 23 -0.72 35.71 -17.09
N CYS A 24 -1.04 34.81 -16.16
CA CYS A 24 -0.35 34.73 -14.88
C CYS A 24 1.14 34.59 -15.19
N PRO A 25 1.98 35.61 -14.94
CA PRO A 25 3.41 35.44 -15.11
C PRO A 25 3.81 34.30 -14.17
N ASN A 26 4.51 33.31 -14.71
CA ASN A 26 5.04 32.18 -13.96
C ASN A 26 6.20 32.70 -13.08
N VAL A 27 5.87 33.58 -12.12
CA VAL A 27 6.80 34.12 -11.14
C VAL A 27 7.12 32.96 -10.23
N LYS A 28 8.28 32.33 -10.47
CA LYS A 28 8.83 31.33 -9.58
C LYS A 28 8.92 31.97 -8.19
N THR A 29 8.12 31.49 -7.26
CA THR A 29 8.22 31.85 -5.85
C THR A 29 9.67 31.61 -5.39
N SER A 30 10.22 32.54 -4.60
CA SER A 30 11.58 32.37 -4.09
C SER A 30 11.65 31.08 -3.27
N LEU A 31 12.66 30.25 -3.54
CA LEU A 31 12.87 28.95 -2.88
C LEU A 31 12.95 29.07 -1.35
N ASP A 32 13.24 30.26 -0.83
CA ASP A 32 13.26 30.56 0.61
C ASP A 32 11.90 30.42 1.30
N SER A 33 10.80 30.53 0.55
CA SER A 33 9.44 30.35 1.05
C SER A 33 8.90 28.92 0.91
N ILE A 34 9.70 27.99 0.37
CA ILE A 34 9.31 26.59 0.25
C ILE A 34 9.45 25.91 1.62
N ARG A 35 8.31 25.53 2.20
CA ARG A 35 8.25 24.76 3.44
C ARG A 35 9.05 23.47 3.29
N LYS A 36 10.17 23.36 4.02
CA LYS A 36 10.95 22.13 4.11
C LYS A 36 10.08 21.01 4.71
N ARG A 37 9.97 19.88 4.02
CA ARG A 37 9.22 18.70 4.47
C ARG A 37 9.86 18.17 5.75
N ARG A 38 9.13 18.18 6.85
CA ARG A 38 9.56 17.60 8.14
C ARG A 38 9.21 16.12 8.16
N HIS A 39 10.05 15.32 8.80
CA HIS A 39 9.83 13.89 8.96
C HIS A 39 10.08 13.49 10.41
N LEU A 40 9.33 12.48 10.87
CA LEU A 40 9.49 11.91 12.19
C LEU A 40 10.74 11.02 12.18
N THR A 41 11.67 11.26 13.10
CA THR A 41 12.84 10.39 13.34
C THR A 41 12.74 9.87 14.76
N PHE A 42 13.07 8.60 14.94
CA PHE A 42 13.11 7.96 16.25
C PHE A 42 14.57 7.83 16.70
N PRO A 43 14.87 7.91 18.01
CA PRO A 43 16.22 7.68 18.50
C PRO A 43 16.65 6.22 18.28
N ASP A 44 17.95 6.01 18.12
CA ASP A 44 18.56 4.70 17.89
C ASP A 44 18.07 3.63 18.88
N GLY A 45 17.70 2.45 18.36
CA GLY A 45 17.23 1.32 19.15
C GLY A 45 15.77 1.38 19.60
N SER A 46 15.00 2.39 19.15
CA SER A 46 13.56 2.46 19.42
C SER A 46 12.79 1.37 18.66
N ASN A 47 11.87 0.69 19.35
CA ASN A 47 11.00 -0.33 18.77
C ASN A 47 9.54 0.01 19.09
N PHE A 48 8.66 -0.15 18.10
CA PHE A 48 7.23 -0.23 18.32
C PHE A 48 6.88 -1.69 18.62
N VAL A 49 6.16 -1.94 19.72
CA VAL A 49 5.75 -3.29 20.13
C VAL A 49 4.23 -3.37 20.06
N MET A 50 3.74 -4.33 19.29
CA MET A 50 2.32 -4.66 19.24
C MET A 50 2.10 -5.95 20.03
N THR A 51 1.39 -5.84 21.14
CA THR A 51 1.05 -6.98 22.01
C THR A 51 -0.39 -7.40 21.76
N ILE A 52 -0.58 -8.66 21.37
CA ILE A 52 -1.90 -9.28 21.21
C ILE A 52 -2.09 -10.28 22.35
N SER A 53 -3.06 -10.02 23.23
CA SER A 53 -3.39 -10.88 24.37
C SER A 53 -4.70 -11.61 24.12
N LEU A 54 -4.65 -12.95 24.12
CA LEU A 54 -5.79 -13.84 24.03
C LEU A 54 -5.96 -14.56 25.37
N VAL A 55 -7.06 -14.31 26.06
CA VAL A 55 -7.40 -14.98 27.31
C VAL A 55 -8.60 -15.88 27.10
N LYS A 56 -8.48 -17.17 27.48
CA LYS A 56 -9.57 -18.13 27.43
C LYS A 56 -9.63 -18.93 28.72
N ALA A 57 -10.84 -19.18 29.22
CA ALA A 57 -11.02 -20.06 30.37
C ALA A 57 -10.65 -21.51 30.03
N PHE A 58 -9.85 -22.14 30.88
CA PHE A 58 -9.54 -23.55 30.79
C PHE A 58 -10.70 -24.34 31.40
N MET A 59 -11.54 -24.93 30.54
CA MET A 59 -12.75 -25.66 30.95
C MET A 59 -12.40 -27.08 31.42
N THR A 60 -11.72 -27.21 32.57
CA THR A 60 -11.53 -28.49 33.25
C THR A 60 -12.48 -28.63 34.43
N HIS A 61 -12.94 -29.87 34.69
CA HIS A 61 -13.89 -30.15 35.77
C HIS A 61 -13.39 -29.76 37.18
N ALA A 62 -12.07 -29.69 37.39
CA ALA A 62 -11.46 -29.15 38.61
C ALA A 62 -9.98 -28.78 38.35
N PRO A 63 -9.41 -27.76 39.04
CA PRO A 63 -10.05 -26.70 39.82
C PRO A 63 -10.64 -25.60 38.91
N ALA A 64 -11.73 -24.96 39.36
CA ALA A 64 -12.41 -23.91 38.60
C ALA A 64 -11.61 -22.58 38.61
N GLY A 65 -11.75 -21.78 37.54
CA GLY A 65 -11.28 -20.38 37.51
C GLY A 65 -9.90 -20.14 36.88
N TRP A 66 -9.31 -21.14 36.22
CA TRP A 66 -8.03 -20.96 35.53
C TRP A 66 -8.27 -20.44 34.10
N ASN A 67 -7.56 -19.38 33.72
CA ASN A 67 -7.53 -18.87 32.36
C ASN A 67 -6.16 -19.16 31.74
N ILE A 68 -6.15 -19.59 30.48
CA ILE A 68 -4.93 -19.55 29.68
C ILE A 68 -4.83 -18.17 29.04
N ALA A 69 -3.71 -17.49 29.27
CA ALA A 69 -3.35 -16.24 28.61
C ALA A 69 -2.25 -16.53 27.59
N LEU A 70 -2.52 -16.24 26.33
CA LEU A 70 -1.57 -16.29 25.23
C LEU A 70 -1.25 -14.86 24.83
N GLU A 71 0.01 -14.47 24.96
CA GLU A 71 0.49 -13.14 24.57
C GLU A 71 1.45 -13.29 23.39
N ILE A 72 1.19 -12.54 22.33
CA ILE A 72 2.02 -12.49 21.13
C ILE A 72 2.54 -11.06 21.01
N ASP A 73 3.85 -10.90 21.22
CA ASP A 73 4.54 -9.63 21.02
C ASP A 73 5.19 -9.59 19.65
N VAL A 74 4.74 -8.65 18.82
CA VAL A 74 5.35 -8.37 17.53
C VAL A 74 6.19 -7.10 17.66
N LEU A 75 7.51 -7.26 17.54
CA LEU A 75 8.46 -6.15 17.60
C LEU A 75 8.70 -5.58 16.19
N PHE A 76 8.46 -4.29 16.03
CA PHE A 76 8.72 -3.53 14.80
C PHE A 76 9.81 -2.49 15.07
N PRO A 77 11.03 -2.65 14.51
CA PRO A 77 12.08 -1.66 14.68
C PRO A 77 11.67 -0.35 14.02
N LEU A 78 11.74 0.75 14.77
CA LEU A 78 11.41 2.08 14.25
C LEU A 78 12.59 2.65 13.45
N PRO A 79 12.32 3.40 12.38
CA PRO A 79 13.36 3.94 11.53
C PRO A 79 14.13 5.06 12.23
N ASP A 80 15.43 4.85 12.45
CA ASP A 80 16.36 5.90 12.89
C ASP A 80 16.62 6.94 11.77
N ALA A 81 17.19 8.09 12.10
CA ALA A 81 17.60 9.12 11.16
C ALA A 81 18.54 8.59 10.06
N LYS A 82 19.48 7.69 10.38
CA LYS A 82 20.38 7.09 9.38
C LYS A 82 19.61 6.21 8.40
N PHE A 83 18.71 5.39 8.92
CA PHE A 83 17.83 4.55 8.12
C PHE A 83 16.94 5.44 7.24
N THR A 84 16.24 6.39 7.84
CA THR A 84 15.33 7.30 7.13
C THR A 84 16.06 8.04 6.00
N ASN A 85 17.27 8.56 6.21
CA ASN A 85 18.05 9.23 5.16
C ASN A 85 18.51 8.30 4.04
N THR A 86 18.88 7.05 4.35
CA THR A 86 19.31 6.06 3.36
C THR A 86 18.14 5.61 2.49
N TYR A 87 16.98 5.39 3.11
CA TYR A 87 15.78 4.89 2.44
C TYR A 87 14.81 6.00 2.02
N PHE A 88 15.11 7.29 2.27
CA PHE A 88 14.25 8.41 1.89
C PHE A 88 13.96 8.47 0.39
N ARG A 89 14.87 7.90 -0.42
CA ARG A 89 14.77 7.81 -1.87
C ARG A 89 14.19 6.50 -2.39
N ARG A 90 14.05 5.48 -1.53
CA ARG A 90 13.52 4.17 -1.90
C ARG A 90 12.20 3.91 -1.19
N LYS A 91 11.20 3.40 -1.90
CA LYS A 91 9.93 2.96 -1.32
C LYS A 91 10.16 1.69 -0.49
N LEU A 92 10.44 1.87 0.81
CA LEU A 92 10.58 0.79 1.80
C LEU A 92 9.44 -0.23 1.75
N HIS A 93 8.24 0.20 1.38
CA HIS A 93 7.08 -0.65 1.21
C HIS A 93 7.31 -1.79 0.20
N HIS A 94 8.04 -1.59 -0.90
CA HIS A 94 8.34 -2.67 -1.86
C HIS A 94 9.21 -3.75 -1.24
N LYS A 95 10.24 -3.34 -0.48
CA LYS A 95 11.10 -4.27 0.25
C LYS A 95 10.32 -5.08 1.28
N GLN A 96 9.51 -4.41 2.11
CA GLN A 96 8.66 -5.06 3.11
C GLN A 96 7.67 -6.04 2.47
N LYS A 97 7.12 -5.67 1.31
CA LYS A 97 6.22 -6.52 0.54
C LYS A 97 6.92 -7.77 0.02
N ARG A 98 8.11 -7.64 -0.57
CA ARG A 98 8.93 -8.79 -0.99
C ARG A 98 9.28 -9.70 0.19
N GLU A 99 9.77 -9.13 1.29
CA GLU A 99 10.12 -9.89 2.50
C GLU A 99 8.90 -10.61 3.09
N PHE A 100 7.71 -10.01 3.02
CA PHE A 100 6.48 -10.67 3.44
C PHE A 100 6.15 -11.86 2.55
N TRP A 101 6.23 -11.71 1.22
CA TRP A 101 6.00 -12.80 0.28
C TRP A 101 6.97 -13.95 0.47
N GLU A 102 8.26 -13.66 0.71
CA GLU A 102 9.29 -14.65 1.01
C GLU A 102 8.97 -15.43 2.30
N ARG A 103 8.63 -14.73 3.38
CA ARG A 103 8.25 -15.37 4.65
C ARG A 103 7.02 -16.26 4.50
N LEU A 104 6.03 -15.79 3.75
CA LEU A 104 4.81 -16.54 3.49
C LEU A 104 5.09 -17.76 2.60
N GLN A 105 5.92 -17.62 1.57
CA GLN A 105 6.39 -18.73 0.75
C GLN A 105 7.07 -19.78 1.63
N ASN A 106 8.04 -19.39 2.46
CA ASN A 106 8.75 -20.32 3.34
C ASN A 106 7.81 -21.03 4.32
N ALA A 107 6.79 -20.34 4.83
CA ALA A 107 5.78 -20.95 5.69
C ALA A 107 4.92 -21.98 4.95
N ILE A 108 4.60 -21.75 3.67
CA ILE A 108 3.85 -22.69 2.83
C ILE A 108 4.74 -23.88 2.43
N ASP A 109 5.99 -23.62 2.09
CA ASP A 109 6.99 -24.64 1.77
C ASP A 109 7.20 -25.61 2.95
N TYR A 110 7.19 -25.08 4.18
CA TYR A 110 7.25 -25.90 5.41
C TYR A 110 6.10 -26.92 5.52
N HIS A 111 4.97 -26.68 4.86
CA HIS A 111 3.83 -27.59 4.77
C HIS A 111 3.88 -28.54 3.56
N ASN A 112 5.04 -28.69 2.90
CA ASN A 112 5.24 -29.52 1.71
C ASN A 112 4.37 -29.11 0.51
N LEU A 113 4.14 -27.81 0.35
CA LEU A 113 3.44 -27.24 -0.79
C LEU A 113 4.40 -26.36 -1.60
N ASN A 114 4.05 -26.08 -2.86
CA ASN A 114 4.83 -25.14 -3.68
C ASN A 114 4.49 -23.70 -3.28
N GLY A 115 5.23 -23.15 -2.33
CA GLY A 115 5.01 -21.80 -1.79
C GLY A 115 5.11 -20.73 -2.86
N ARG A 116 6.09 -20.83 -3.78
CA ARG A 116 6.24 -19.89 -4.91
C ARG A 116 4.97 -19.85 -5.75
N ALA A 117 4.44 -21.01 -6.15
CA ALA A 117 3.19 -21.09 -6.88
C ALA A 117 2.01 -20.51 -6.07
N CYS A 118 1.93 -20.77 -4.76
CA CYS A 118 0.87 -20.22 -3.93
C CYS A 118 0.93 -18.69 -3.77
N ILE A 119 2.12 -18.09 -3.72
CA ILE A 119 2.28 -16.62 -3.77
C ILE A 119 1.78 -16.09 -5.11
N MET A 120 2.22 -16.69 -6.23
CA MET A 120 1.78 -16.27 -7.58
C MET A 120 0.27 -16.36 -7.73
N ARG A 121 -0.34 -17.46 -7.28
CA ARG A 121 -1.79 -17.63 -7.25
C ARG A 121 -2.46 -16.52 -6.44
N SER A 122 -1.93 -16.18 -5.27
CA SER A 122 -2.47 -15.12 -4.42
C SER A 122 -2.41 -13.73 -5.07
N ILE A 123 -1.32 -13.42 -5.78
CA ILE A 123 -1.15 -12.15 -6.53
C ILE A 123 -2.18 -12.06 -7.67
N CYS A 124 -2.33 -13.13 -8.45
CA CYS A 124 -3.29 -13.20 -9.53
C CYS A 124 -4.74 -13.13 -9.03
N GLU A 125 -5.04 -13.83 -7.94
CA GLU A 125 -6.36 -13.77 -7.30
C GLU A 125 -6.66 -12.35 -6.76
N ALA A 126 -5.67 -11.66 -6.19
CA ALA A 126 -5.84 -10.31 -5.66
C ALA A 126 -6.21 -9.30 -6.75
N ARG A 127 -5.72 -9.49 -7.98
CA ARG A 127 -6.05 -8.65 -9.13
C ARG A 127 -7.53 -8.75 -9.52
N ASN A 128 -8.13 -9.94 -9.39
CA ASN A 128 -9.43 -10.24 -9.98
C ASN A 128 -10.58 -10.36 -8.96
N TYR A 129 -10.31 -10.84 -7.74
CA TYR A 129 -11.37 -11.21 -6.77
C TYR A 129 -11.59 -10.20 -5.64
N LEU A 130 -10.77 -9.15 -5.55
CA LEU A 130 -10.93 -8.16 -4.49
C LEU A 130 -12.00 -7.12 -4.83
N ALA A 131 -12.89 -6.85 -3.86
CA ALA A 131 -13.86 -5.77 -3.93
C ALA A 131 -13.17 -4.41 -4.16
N PRO A 132 -13.88 -3.41 -4.76
CA PRO A 132 -13.36 -2.06 -4.92
C PRO A 132 -12.82 -1.46 -3.61
N PRO A 133 -11.83 -0.56 -3.69
CA PRO A 133 -11.18 -0.04 -2.50
C PRO A 133 -12.18 0.69 -1.59
N GLY A 134 -12.04 0.53 -0.27
CA GLY A 134 -12.90 1.15 0.72
C GLY A 134 -14.22 0.42 1.00
N LYS A 135 -14.45 -0.76 0.41
CA LYS A 135 -15.64 -1.58 0.69
C LYS A 135 -15.47 -2.52 1.89
N SER A 136 -14.26 -3.00 2.14
CA SER A 136 -13.92 -3.85 3.28
C SER A 136 -12.45 -3.69 3.63
N LEU A 137 -12.17 -3.52 4.92
CA LEU A 137 -10.80 -3.41 5.43
C LEU A 137 -9.96 -4.64 5.08
N VAL A 138 -10.56 -5.84 5.14
CA VAL A 138 -9.86 -7.09 4.81
C VAL A 138 -9.49 -7.12 3.34
N HIS A 139 -10.38 -6.70 2.45
CA HIS A 139 -10.09 -6.58 1.03
C HIS A 139 -8.99 -5.54 0.74
N ASP A 140 -9.02 -4.39 1.42
CA ASP A 140 -8.00 -3.35 1.27
C ASP A 140 -6.63 -3.82 1.80
N LEU A 141 -6.60 -4.58 2.89
CA LEU A 141 -5.39 -5.19 3.42
C LEU A 141 -4.80 -6.22 2.46
N LEU A 142 -5.62 -7.14 1.95
CA LEU A 142 -5.19 -8.13 0.96
C LEU A 142 -4.68 -7.47 -0.32
N ARG A 143 -5.31 -6.37 -0.75
CA ARG A 143 -4.85 -5.55 -1.88
C ARG A 143 -3.46 -4.96 -1.60
N ALA A 144 -3.26 -4.35 -0.44
CA ALA A 144 -1.97 -3.78 -0.05
C ALA A 144 -0.86 -4.84 -0.06
N ILE A 145 -1.17 -6.06 0.40
CA ILE A 145 -0.23 -7.18 0.49
C ILE A 145 0.06 -7.81 -0.88
N PHE A 146 -0.94 -8.12 -1.69
CA PHE A 146 -0.77 -8.99 -2.88
C PHE A 146 -0.80 -8.26 -4.23
N THR A 147 -1.22 -6.99 -4.31
CA THR A 147 -1.19 -6.26 -5.60
C THR A 147 0.24 -5.89 -6.02
N ALA A 148 0.71 -6.39 -7.16
CA ALA A 148 2.03 -6.06 -7.70
C ALA A 148 2.00 -4.81 -8.60
N PRO A 149 2.65 -3.68 -8.23
CA PRO A 149 2.69 -2.47 -9.06
C PRO A 149 3.80 -2.57 -10.13
N ILE A 150 3.61 -3.43 -11.13
CA ILE A 150 4.59 -3.72 -12.20
C ILE A 150 5.02 -2.50 -13.05
N HIS A 151 4.25 -1.41 -13.01
CA HIS A 151 4.56 -0.17 -13.71
C HIS A 151 5.59 0.71 -12.98
N GLU A 152 5.95 0.35 -11.75
CA GLU A 152 6.96 1.05 -10.98
C GLU A 152 8.32 0.35 -11.16
N GLU A 153 9.27 0.99 -11.85
CA GLU A 153 10.61 0.42 -12.11
C GLU A 153 11.31 -0.02 -10.83
N GLU A 154 11.23 0.79 -9.76
CA GLU A 154 11.81 0.46 -8.46
C GLU A 154 11.23 -0.83 -7.86
N PHE A 155 9.92 -1.07 -8.02
CA PHE A 155 9.31 -2.30 -7.56
C PHE A 155 9.80 -3.49 -8.36
N THR A 156 9.84 -3.34 -9.69
CA THR A 156 10.32 -4.37 -10.61
C THR A 156 11.76 -4.77 -10.30
N GLU A 157 12.66 -3.80 -10.08
CA GLU A 157 14.04 -4.06 -9.66
C GLU A 157 14.10 -4.83 -8.33
N GLU A 158 13.26 -4.46 -7.35
CA GLU A 158 13.26 -5.10 -6.03
C GLU A 158 12.79 -6.57 -6.09
N VAL A 159 11.86 -6.93 -6.99
CA VAL A 159 11.29 -8.28 -7.09
C VAL A 159 11.87 -9.14 -8.22
N ALA A 160 12.61 -8.57 -9.16
CA ALA A 160 13.11 -9.26 -10.36
C ALA A 160 13.89 -10.54 -10.05
N ASP A 161 14.70 -10.53 -8.99
CA ASP A 161 15.54 -11.67 -8.62
C ASP A 161 14.74 -12.88 -8.11
N MET A 162 13.55 -12.64 -7.53
CA MET A 162 12.76 -13.67 -6.84
C MET A 162 11.48 -14.05 -7.58
N TYR A 163 10.80 -13.08 -8.19
CA TYR A 163 9.48 -13.22 -8.81
C TYR A 163 9.46 -12.60 -10.22
N SER A 164 10.46 -12.93 -11.04
CA SER A 164 10.55 -12.43 -12.43
C SER A 164 9.31 -12.78 -13.26
N GLU A 165 8.59 -13.86 -12.94
CA GLU A 165 7.41 -14.31 -13.68
C GLU A 165 6.26 -13.31 -13.61
N ILE A 166 6.19 -12.45 -12.57
CA ILE A 166 5.15 -11.42 -12.44
C ILE A 166 5.23 -10.39 -13.58
N LEU A 167 6.39 -10.26 -14.23
CA LEU A 167 6.60 -9.33 -15.34
C LEU A 167 5.95 -9.83 -16.64
N ASP A 168 5.64 -11.12 -16.73
CA ASP A 168 4.87 -11.68 -17.83
C ASP A 168 3.38 -11.33 -17.63
N PRO A 169 2.76 -10.55 -18.54
CA PRO A 169 1.36 -10.17 -18.42
C PRO A 169 0.40 -11.37 -18.38
N ASP A 170 0.79 -12.50 -18.98
CA ASP A 170 -0.05 -13.69 -19.16
C ASP A 170 0.16 -14.73 -18.04
N VAL A 171 1.04 -14.46 -17.07
CA VAL A 171 1.37 -15.41 -15.98
C VAL A 171 0.14 -15.83 -15.18
N CYS A 172 -0.85 -14.96 -15.06
CA CYS A 172 -2.08 -15.23 -14.31
C CYS A 172 -3.09 -16.08 -15.08
N ASP A 173 -2.90 -16.26 -16.39
CA ASP A 173 -3.75 -17.12 -17.23
C ASP A 173 -3.21 -18.56 -17.28
N GLN A 174 -1.97 -18.78 -16.79
CA GLN A 174 -1.35 -20.08 -16.71
C GLN A 174 -1.87 -20.89 -15.51
N VAL A 175 -1.76 -22.22 -15.61
CA VAL A 175 -2.11 -23.12 -14.50
C VAL A 175 -1.03 -23.01 -13.43
N ILE A 176 -1.39 -22.42 -12.30
CA ILE A 176 -0.51 -22.27 -11.14
C ILE A 176 -0.74 -23.44 -10.17
N ASP A 177 0.30 -24.23 -9.92
CA ASP A 177 0.26 -25.41 -9.07
C ASP A 177 0.24 -25.06 -7.56
N CYS A 178 -0.91 -24.59 -7.08
CA CYS A 178 -1.18 -24.41 -5.66
C CYS A 178 -2.56 -24.98 -5.34
N PRO A 179 -2.72 -25.89 -4.36
CA PRO A 179 -3.99 -26.59 -4.14
C PRO A 179 -5.06 -25.75 -3.43
N PHE A 180 -4.70 -24.59 -2.87
CA PHE A 180 -5.63 -23.74 -2.10
C PHE A 180 -5.54 -22.26 -2.53
N SER A 181 -6.59 -21.50 -2.21
CA SER A 181 -6.62 -20.04 -2.35
C SER A 181 -6.49 -19.39 -0.98
N LEU A 182 -5.37 -18.69 -0.74
CA LEU A 182 -5.15 -17.96 0.51
C LEU A 182 -6.17 -16.83 0.68
N LEU A 183 -6.47 -16.11 -0.41
CA LEU A 183 -7.43 -15.01 -0.38
C LEU A 183 -8.83 -15.52 -0.04
N HIS A 184 -9.29 -16.58 -0.71
CA HIS A 184 -10.61 -17.14 -0.43
C HIS A 184 -10.70 -17.64 1.02
N PHE A 185 -9.65 -18.28 1.53
CA PHE A 185 -9.59 -18.71 2.93
C PHE A 185 -9.78 -17.52 3.89
N VAL A 186 -9.00 -16.45 3.74
CA VAL A 186 -9.09 -15.25 4.59
C VAL A 186 -10.45 -14.57 4.47
N LEU A 187 -10.98 -14.42 3.26
CA LEU A 187 -12.27 -13.77 3.00
C LEU A 187 -13.45 -14.60 3.51
N THR A 188 -13.33 -15.93 3.57
CA THR A 188 -14.38 -16.79 4.14
C THR A 188 -14.45 -16.63 5.65
N LEU A 189 -13.30 -16.47 6.33
CA LEU A 189 -13.26 -16.20 7.76
C LEU A 189 -13.92 -14.87 8.13
N ASP A 190 -13.85 -13.87 7.25
CA ASP A 190 -14.55 -12.58 7.44
C ASP A 190 -16.08 -12.76 7.41
N LYS A 191 -16.59 -13.64 6.52
CA LYS A 191 -18.02 -13.91 6.39
C LYS A 191 -18.61 -14.75 7.53
N MET A 192 -17.79 -15.58 8.19
CA MET A 192 -18.23 -16.45 9.30
C MET A 192 -18.57 -15.70 10.60
N LYS A 193 -18.52 -14.36 10.60
CA LYS A 193 -18.92 -13.50 11.72
C LYS A 193 -20.41 -13.14 11.76
N TYR A 194 -21.25 -13.77 10.93
CA TYR A 194 -22.72 -13.60 10.95
C TYR A 194 -23.45 -14.93 10.91
#